data_AF-A0A453NE02-F1
#
_entry.id   AF-A0A453NE02-F1
#
_cell.length_a   1.000
_cell.length_b   1.000
_cell.length_c   1.000
_cell.angle_alpha   90.00
_cell.angle_beta   90.00
_cell.angle_gamma   90.00
#
_symmetry.space_group_name_H-M   'P 1'
#
loop_
_entity.id
_entity.type
_entity.pdbx_description
1 polymer ?
#
loop_
_entity_poly.entity_id
_entity_poly.type
_entity_poly.pdbx_seq_one_letter_code
_entity_poly.pdbx_strand_id
1 'polypeptide(L)'
;MTGPKRNIELVSPVLIEFDMRIKNGGQEEEDLQLIDGAISCHDRRSWKPVKHRIKGNCGAVDMSFACVDQAVEATIEVVISEVHSSFSLSLRSFVYVLEDYEEIQLFHGSIDQSCGLRRFVLAVSHGDMMILKFRFGNSNVERRRSFKAELYGCSSRQIKHELANISVKVNWSTNSAF
;
A
#
# COMPACT_ATOMS: atom_id res chain seq x y z
N MET A 1 2.89 7.97 0.43
CA MET A 1 2.40 7.14 -0.69
C MET A 1 0.88 7.00 -0.60
N THR A 2 0.13 7.94 -1.17
CA THR A 2 -1.34 8.00 -1.07
C THR A 2 -2.07 7.46 -2.32
N GLY A 3 -1.35 7.25 -3.43
CA GLY A 3 -1.90 6.69 -4.67
C GLY A 3 -2.04 5.15 -4.65
N PRO A 4 -2.63 4.56 -5.70
CA PRO A 4 -2.70 3.11 -5.88
C PRO A 4 -1.30 2.50 -5.82
N LYS A 5 -1.13 1.49 -4.97
CA LYS A 5 0.13 0.75 -4.85
C LYS A 5 0.04 -0.50 -5.70
N ARG A 6 1.01 -0.71 -6.58
CA ARG A 6 1.17 -1.94 -7.35
C ARG A 6 2.57 -2.45 -7.11
N ASN A 7 2.69 -3.73 -6.80
CA ASN A 7 3.97 -4.40 -6.77
C ASN A 7 4.41 -4.70 -8.21
N ILE A 8 5.69 -4.55 -8.49
CA ILE A 8 6.33 -4.95 -9.75
C ILE A 8 7.50 -5.83 -9.36
N GLU A 9 7.46 -7.09 -9.77
CA GLU A 9 8.57 -8.01 -9.55
C GLU A 9 9.77 -7.61 -10.43
N LEU A 10 10.94 -7.45 -9.80
CA LEU A 10 12.18 -7.07 -10.47
C LEU A 10 13.22 -8.18 -10.30
N VAL A 11 13.42 -9.00 -11.33
CA VAL A 11 14.42 -10.08 -11.32
C VAL A 11 15.79 -9.57 -11.79
N SER A 12 15.83 -8.54 -12.62
CA SER A 12 17.04 -7.89 -13.15
C SER A 12 16.91 -6.37 -13.06
N PRO A 13 17.99 -5.60 -13.28
CA PRO A 13 17.83 -4.20 -13.65
C PRO A 13 16.79 -4.06 -14.75
N VAL A 14 15.81 -3.19 -14.55
CA VAL A 14 14.78 -2.91 -15.57
C VAL A 14 14.73 -1.42 -15.89
N LEU A 15 14.20 -1.13 -17.07
CA LEU A 15 13.78 0.19 -17.49
C LEU A 15 12.25 0.19 -17.51
N ILE A 16 11.63 1.08 -16.73
CA ILE A 16 10.18 1.26 -16.77
C ILE A 16 9.89 2.47 -17.65
N GLU A 17 9.38 2.21 -18.85
CA GLU A 17 8.90 3.23 -19.79
C GLU A 17 7.44 3.60 -19.50
N PHE A 18 7.09 4.86 -19.71
CA PHE A 18 5.74 5.36 -19.54
C PHE A 18 5.44 6.44 -20.58
N ASP A 19 4.26 6.34 -21.19
CA ASP A 19 3.60 7.43 -21.92
C ASP A 19 2.21 7.58 -21.30
N MET A 20 2.03 8.65 -20.51
CA MET A 20 0.75 8.94 -19.87
C MET A 20 0.12 10.16 -20.53
N ARG A 21 -1.16 10.05 -20.86
CA ARG A 21 -1.94 11.09 -21.55
C ARG A 21 -3.23 11.42 -20.81
N ILE A 22 -3.69 12.66 -20.93
CA ILE A 22 -4.98 13.13 -20.42
C ILE A 22 -6.01 12.93 -21.53
N LYS A 23 -7.03 12.11 -21.25
CA LYS A 23 -8.10 11.84 -22.21
C LYS A 23 -8.97 13.08 -22.40
N ASN A 24 -9.12 13.49 -23.65
CA ASN A 24 -9.99 14.61 -24.04
C ASN A 24 -11.34 14.16 -24.60
N GLY A 25 -11.57 12.85 -24.73
CA GLY A 25 -12.83 12.27 -25.22
C GLY A 25 -12.93 12.18 -26.75
N GLY A 26 -11.90 12.62 -27.48
CA GLY A 26 -11.75 12.51 -28.92
C GLY A 26 -10.84 11.34 -29.32
N GLN A 27 -10.09 11.52 -30.42
CA GLN A 27 -9.10 10.53 -30.88
C GLN A 27 -7.84 10.56 -30.00
N GLU A 28 -7.11 9.45 -29.89
CA GLU A 28 -5.89 9.37 -29.04
C GLU A 28 -4.80 10.38 -29.45
N GLU A 29 -4.79 10.80 -30.72
CA GLU A 29 -3.89 11.83 -31.26
C GLU A 29 -4.15 13.22 -30.66
N GLU A 30 -5.36 13.46 -30.18
CA GLU A 30 -5.80 14.71 -29.54
C GLU A 30 -5.58 14.69 -28.03
N ASP A 31 -5.21 13.55 -27.45
CA ASP A 31 -4.96 13.42 -26.01
C ASP A 31 -3.65 14.12 -25.65
N LEU A 32 -3.72 14.95 -24.59
CA LEU A 32 -2.59 15.75 -24.15
C LEU A 32 -1.57 14.88 -23.42
N GLN A 33 -0.32 14.90 -23.86
CA GLN A 33 0.76 14.20 -23.18
C GLN A 33 1.02 14.81 -21.81
N LEU A 34 0.80 14.00 -20.76
CA LEU A 34 1.06 14.39 -19.37
C LEU A 34 2.53 14.17 -19.02
N ILE A 35 3.04 12.97 -19.25
CA ILE A 35 4.46 12.60 -19.09
C ILE A 35 4.85 11.54 -20.11
N ASP A 36 6.11 11.57 -20.51
CA ASP A 36 6.73 10.60 -21.41
C ASP A 36 8.19 10.41 -21.01
N GLY A 37 8.66 9.17 -21.04
CA GLY A 37 10.04 8.82 -20.73
C GLY A 37 10.17 7.48 -20.03
N ALA A 38 11.30 7.31 -19.35
CA ALA A 38 11.61 6.07 -18.67
C ALA A 38 12.44 6.29 -17.39
N ILE A 39 12.31 5.36 -16.44
CA ILE A 39 13.11 5.32 -15.21
C ILE A 39 13.95 4.05 -15.11
N SER A 40 15.22 4.27 -14.77
CA SER A 40 16.21 3.26 -14.38
C SER A 40 15.92 2.59 -13.02
N CYS A 41 15.40 1.36 -12.97
CA CYS A 41 15.41 0.55 -11.74
C CYS A 41 16.59 -0.43 -11.77
N HIS A 42 17.79 0.04 -11.42
CA HIS A 42 19.02 -0.79 -11.43
C HIS A 42 19.37 -1.41 -10.08
N ASP A 43 18.84 -0.89 -8.98
CA ASP A 43 19.27 -1.31 -7.65
C ASP A 43 18.53 -2.57 -7.22
N ARG A 44 19.29 -3.68 -7.15
CA ARG A 44 18.85 -4.97 -6.63
C ARG A 44 18.81 -5.01 -5.10
N ARG A 45 19.34 -4.00 -4.42
CA ARG A 45 19.25 -3.93 -2.96
C ARG A 45 17.90 -3.35 -2.57
N SER A 46 17.42 -3.70 -1.38
CA SER A 46 16.32 -2.94 -0.78
C SER A 46 16.74 -1.47 -0.69
N TRP A 47 15.81 -0.52 -0.72
CA TRP A 47 16.13 0.89 -0.44
C TRP A 47 14.89 1.66 -0.01
N LYS A 48 15.08 2.70 0.81
CA LYS A 48 13.99 3.51 1.36
C LYS A 48 13.23 4.24 0.25
N PRO A 49 11.91 4.45 0.37
CA PRO A 49 11.12 5.07 -0.69
C PRO A 49 11.70 6.41 -1.21
N VAL A 50 11.92 6.50 -2.51
CA VAL A 50 12.43 7.70 -3.20
C VAL A 50 11.31 8.32 -3.98
N LYS A 51 11.12 9.62 -3.76
CA LYS A 51 10.15 10.44 -4.47
C LYS A 51 10.80 10.98 -5.73
N HIS A 52 10.14 10.77 -6.86
CA HIS A 52 10.52 11.38 -8.13
C HIS A 52 9.38 12.28 -8.58
N ARG A 53 9.72 13.43 -9.15
CA ARG A 53 8.76 14.30 -9.80
C ARG A 53 9.08 14.35 -11.29
N ILE A 54 8.23 13.72 -12.09
CA ILE A 54 8.35 13.72 -13.54
C ILE A 54 7.54 14.90 -14.05
N LYS A 55 8.18 15.81 -14.76
CA LYS A 55 7.51 16.95 -15.40
C LYS A 55 7.23 16.60 -16.86
N GLY A 56 6.05 16.92 -17.34
CA GLY A 56 5.76 16.96 -18.77
C GLY A 56 5.07 18.26 -19.15
N ASN A 57 4.65 18.36 -20.41
CA ASN A 57 4.19 19.62 -20.97
C ASN A 57 2.85 20.08 -20.36
N CYS A 58 1.97 19.14 -20.04
CA CYS A 58 0.63 19.43 -19.52
C CYS A 58 0.50 19.21 -18.01
N GLY A 59 1.59 18.96 -17.28
CA GLY A 59 1.56 18.77 -15.84
C GLY A 59 2.80 18.10 -15.25
N ALA A 60 2.66 17.57 -14.04
CA ALA A 60 3.70 16.77 -13.41
C ALA A 60 3.09 15.60 -12.64
N VAL A 61 3.82 14.49 -12.58
CA VAL A 61 3.46 13.31 -11.81
C VAL A 61 4.49 13.13 -10.70
N ASP A 62 4.02 13.19 -9.46
CA ASP A 62 4.81 12.79 -8.30
C ASP A 62 4.66 11.27 -8.11
N MET A 63 5.77 10.55 -8.25
CA MET A 63 5.84 9.11 -8.04
C MET A 63 6.71 8.80 -6.83
N SER A 64 6.48 7.65 -6.21
CA SER A 64 7.32 7.13 -5.14
C SER A 64 7.40 5.62 -5.27
N PHE A 65 8.61 5.08 -5.25
CA PHE A 65 8.84 3.64 -5.28
C PHE A 65 9.96 3.28 -4.31
N ALA A 66 10.04 2.01 -3.96
CA ALA A 66 11.05 1.40 -3.11
C ALA A 66 11.30 -0.02 -3.63
N CYS A 67 12.52 -0.52 -3.49
CA CYS A 67 12.82 -1.93 -3.71
C CYS A 67 12.78 -2.65 -2.36
N VAL A 68 12.17 -3.83 -2.35
CA VAL A 68 12.09 -4.71 -1.18
C VAL A 68 12.61 -6.07 -1.63
N ASP A 69 13.69 -6.53 -1.01
CA ASP A 69 14.32 -7.81 -1.34
C ASP A 69 13.48 -8.98 -0.82
N GLN A 70 13.42 -10.06 -1.59
CA GLN A 70 12.64 -11.27 -1.29
C GLN A 70 11.19 -10.95 -0.86
N ALA A 71 10.55 -9.99 -1.54
CA ALA A 71 9.23 -9.51 -1.15
C ALA A 71 8.12 -10.55 -1.41
N VAL A 72 7.19 -10.65 -0.47
CA VAL A 72 5.90 -11.33 -0.63
C VAL A 72 4.78 -10.28 -0.62
N GLU A 73 3.70 -10.57 -1.35
CA GLU A 73 2.52 -9.71 -1.37
C GLU A 73 1.64 -9.98 -0.13
N ALA A 74 1.36 -8.93 0.63
CA ALA A 74 0.38 -8.91 1.70
C ALA A 74 -0.94 -8.31 1.20
N THR A 75 -1.94 -9.14 0.92
CA THR A 75 -3.32 -8.67 0.73
C THR A 75 -3.99 -8.54 2.09
N ILE A 76 -4.33 -7.31 2.48
CA ILE A 76 -4.99 -6.98 3.75
C ILE A 76 -6.46 -6.68 3.50
N GLU A 77 -7.33 -7.42 4.20
CA GLU A 77 -8.78 -7.25 4.22
C GLU A 77 -9.21 -6.86 5.63
N VAL A 78 -9.99 -5.78 5.76
CA VAL A 78 -10.46 -5.28 7.07
C VAL A 78 -11.98 -5.19 7.04
N VAL A 79 -12.62 -5.85 7.99
CA VAL A 79 -14.08 -5.82 8.17
C VAL A 79 -14.40 -5.31 9.56
N ILE A 80 -15.23 -4.28 9.63
CA ILE A 80 -15.79 -3.71 10.84
C ILE A 80 -17.20 -4.27 10.99
N SER A 81 -17.41 -5.20 11.92
CA SER A 81 -18.64 -5.99 12.01
C SER A 81 -19.70 -5.38 12.93
N GLU A 82 -19.28 -4.69 13.99
CA GLU A 82 -20.17 -4.03 14.95
C GLU A 82 -19.62 -2.63 15.22
N VAL A 83 -20.50 -1.61 15.19
CA VAL A 83 -20.18 -0.22 15.47
C VAL A 83 -21.15 0.28 16.54
N HIS A 84 -20.63 0.72 17.68
CA HIS A 84 -21.43 1.17 18.83
C HIS A 84 -21.67 2.69 18.83
N SER A 85 -20.78 3.45 18.22
CA SER A 85 -20.91 4.90 18.01
C SER A 85 -20.02 5.32 16.84
N SER A 86 -20.31 6.47 16.22
CA SER A 86 -19.50 6.97 15.10
C SER A 86 -18.10 7.38 15.56
N PHE A 87 -17.06 6.99 14.82
CA PHE A 87 -15.67 7.32 15.16
C PHE A 87 -14.80 7.53 13.93
N SER A 88 -13.69 8.26 14.07
CA SER A 88 -12.64 8.30 13.05
C SER A 88 -11.70 7.11 13.21
N LEU A 89 -11.32 6.47 12.11
CA LEU A 89 -10.37 5.36 12.08
C LEU A 89 -9.16 5.77 11.26
N SER A 90 -7.97 5.58 11.84
CA SER A 90 -6.70 5.61 11.10
C SER A 90 -6.05 4.23 11.15
N LEU A 91 -5.85 3.64 9.96
CA LEU A 91 -5.12 2.39 9.78
C LEU A 91 -3.82 2.65 9.04
N ARG A 92 -2.71 2.30 9.69
CA ARG A 92 -1.35 2.40 9.17
C ARG A 92 -0.67 1.04 9.18
N SER A 93 0.18 0.79 8.21
CA SER A 93 1.10 -0.35 8.19
C SER A 93 2.52 0.13 8.40
N PHE A 94 3.31 -0.68 9.09
CA PHE A 94 4.75 -0.50 9.24
C PHE A 94 5.42 -1.76 8.71
N VAL A 95 6.29 -1.58 7.73
CA VAL A 95 7.04 -2.67 7.08
C VAL A 95 8.52 -2.35 7.20
N TYR A 96 9.34 -3.37 7.43
CA TYR A 96 10.79 -3.18 7.53
C TYR A 96 11.39 -3.04 6.13
N VAL A 97 12.19 -1.99 5.92
CA VAL A 97 12.89 -1.69 4.67
C VAL A 97 14.27 -1.15 5.02
N LEU A 98 15.32 -1.87 4.61
CA LEU A 98 16.73 -1.49 4.76
C LEU A 98 17.01 -0.75 6.06
N GLU A 99 16.87 -1.46 7.19
CA GLU A 99 17.22 -0.99 8.54
C GLU A 99 16.19 -0.13 9.29
N ASP A 100 15.06 0.22 8.67
CA ASP A 100 14.03 1.04 9.32
C ASP A 100 12.61 0.55 9.02
N TYR A 101 11.62 1.02 9.78
CA TYR A 101 10.22 0.76 9.50
C TYR A 101 9.60 1.91 8.68
N GLU A 102 9.15 1.58 7.48
CA GLU A 102 8.42 2.50 6.62
C GLU A 102 6.93 2.53 7.00
N GLU A 103 6.44 3.71 7.37
CA GLU A 103 5.03 3.94 7.69
C GLU A 103 4.21 4.18 6.43
N ILE A 104 3.14 3.41 6.29
CA ILE A 104 2.24 3.45 5.14
C ILE A 104 0.81 3.64 5.62
N GLN A 105 0.23 4.81 5.39
CA GLN A 105 -1.20 5.04 5.62
C GLN A 105 -2.04 4.21 4.63
N LEU A 106 -2.91 3.34 5.17
CA LEU A 106 -3.81 2.50 4.38
C LEU A 106 -5.20 3.15 4.29
N PHE A 107 -5.73 3.59 5.44
CA PHE A 107 -7.06 4.19 5.54
C PHE A 107 -7.08 5.30 6.58
N HIS A 108 -7.76 6.40 6.28
CA HIS A 108 -8.13 7.43 7.23
C HIS A 108 -9.53 7.94 6.88
N GLY A 109 -10.47 7.85 7.81
CA GLY A 109 -11.86 8.25 7.55
C GLY A 109 -12.78 7.98 8.72
N SER A 110 -14.05 8.39 8.57
CA SER A 110 -15.09 8.16 9.56
C SER A 110 -15.78 6.82 9.34
N ILE A 111 -16.15 6.16 10.43
CA ILE A 111 -16.93 4.92 10.47
C ILE A 111 -18.17 5.20 11.31
N ASP A 112 -19.34 5.02 10.72
CA ASP A 112 -20.66 5.23 11.31
C ASP A 112 -21.50 3.95 11.36
N GLN A 113 -21.20 2.97 10.50
CA GLN A 113 -21.86 1.66 10.45
C GLN A 113 -20.87 0.54 10.10
N SER A 114 -21.30 -0.70 10.30
CA SER A 114 -20.54 -1.90 9.92
C SER A 114 -20.24 -1.91 8.43
N CYS A 115 -18.98 -2.13 8.06
CA CYS A 115 -18.54 -2.10 6.68
C CYS A 115 -17.25 -2.89 6.47
N GLY A 116 -17.02 -3.29 5.21
CA GLY A 116 -15.69 -3.72 4.75
C GLY A 116 -14.92 -2.51 4.22
N LEU A 117 -13.66 -2.37 4.62
CA LEU A 117 -12.76 -1.43 3.95
C LEU A 117 -12.30 -2.02 2.61
N ARG A 118 -11.85 -1.16 1.70
CA ARG A 118 -11.19 -1.62 0.48
C ARG A 118 -10.00 -2.53 0.81
N ARG A 119 -9.68 -3.46 -0.09
CA ARG A 119 -8.47 -4.28 0.01
C ARG A 119 -7.23 -3.39 -0.10
N PHE A 120 -6.22 -3.71 0.70
CA PHE A 120 -4.89 -3.08 0.61
C PHE A 120 -3.87 -4.13 0.23
N VAL A 121 -2.86 -3.72 -0.54
CA VAL A 121 -1.78 -4.59 -0.99
C VAL A 121 -0.46 -3.92 -0.63
N LEU A 122 0.45 -4.67 0.00
CA LEU A 122 1.80 -4.23 0.37
C LEU A 122 2.84 -5.29 0.00
N ALA A 123 4.04 -4.85 -0.35
CA ALA A 123 5.21 -5.71 -0.42
C ALA A 123 5.89 -5.74 0.96
N VAL A 124 6.23 -6.94 1.44
CA VAL A 124 6.94 -7.15 2.72
C VAL A 124 8.03 -8.18 2.49
N SER A 125 9.25 -7.92 2.97
CA SER A 125 10.34 -8.89 2.88
C SER A 125 9.94 -10.21 3.55
N HIS A 126 10.20 -11.33 2.89
CA HIS A 126 9.90 -12.64 3.45
C HIS A 126 10.61 -12.85 4.81
N GLY A 127 9.87 -13.36 5.79
CA GLY A 127 10.38 -13.58 7.15
C GLY A 127 10.28 -12.37 8.08
N ASP A 128 10.12 -11.16 7.56
CA ASP A 128 9.97 -9.94 8.35
C ASP A 128 8.57 -9.76 8.95
N MET A 129 8.44 -8.75 9.81
CA MET A 129 7.21 -8.42 10.51
C MET A 129 6.50 -7.21 9.87
N MET A 130 5.27 -7.41 9.42
CA MET A 130 4.34 -6.31 9.13
C MET A 130 3.53 -5.98 10.37
N ILE A 131 3.49 -4.70 10.76
CA ILE A 131 2.72 -4.22 11.91
C ILE A 131 1.59 -3.32 11.44
N LEU A 132 0.35 -3.72 11.70
CA LEU A 132 -0.83 -2.89 11.48
C LEU A 132 -1.18 -2.15 12.77
N LYS A 133 -1.28 -0.82 12.67
CA LYS A 133 -1.67 0.08 13.76
C LYS A 133 -3.03 0.69 13.48
N PHE A 134 -3.95 0.52 14.43
CA PHE A 134 -5.31 1.01 14.39
C PHE A 134 -5.49 2.06 15.49
N ARG A 135 -5.84 3.29 15.09
CA ARG A 135 -6.19 4.39 16.00
C ARG A 135 -7.65 4.75 15.83
N PHE A 136 -8.35 4.83 16.96
CA PHE A 136 -9.79 5.04 17.05
C PHE A 136 -10.10 6.42 17.65
N GLY A 137 -10.91 7.22 16.97
CA GLY A 137 -11.24 8.59 17.34
C GLY A 137 -10.01 9.48 17.52
N ASN A 138 -10.17 10.51 18.35
CA ASN A 138 -9.06 11.31 18.86
C ASN A 138 -8.37 10.68 20.08
N SER A 139 -8.63 9.41 20.37
CA SER A 139 -7.98 8.74 21.51
C SER A 139 -6.47 8.61 21.26
N ASN A 140 -5.71 8.57 22.35
CA ASN A 140 -4.30 8.19 22.34
C ASN A 140 -4.11 6.66 22.41
N VAL A 141 -5.21 5.90 22.39
CA VAL A 141 -5.18 4.44 22.49
C VAL A 141 -5.06 3.85 21.09
N GLU A 142 -3.98 3.09 20.89
CA GLU A 142 -3.67 2.42 19.63
C GLU A 142 -3.69 0.91 19.83
N ARG A 143 -4.26 0.17 18.86
CA ARG A 143 -4.18 -1.29 18.82
C ARG A 143 -3.24 -1.72 17.71
N ARG A 144 -2.31 -2.62 18.03
CA ARG A 144 -1.34 -3.17 17.08
C ARG A 144 -1.59 -4.64 16.80
N ARG A 145 -1.40 -5.06 15.55
CA ARG A 145 -1.40 -6.47 15.14
C ARG A 145 -0.20 -6.73 14.24
N SER A 146 0.61 -7.71 14.60
CA SER A 146 1.79 -8.11 13.85
C SER A 146 1.51 -9.37 13.05
N PHE A 147 1.99 -9.42 11.82
CA PHE A 147 1.85 -10.52 10.89
C PHE A 147 3.22 -10.83 10.28
N LYS A 148 3.66 -12.08 10.41
CA LYS A 148 4.92 -12.53 9.82
C LYS A 148 4.70 -12.79 8.34
N ALA A 149 5.58 -12.22 7.53
CA ALA A 149 5.57 -12.42 6.09
C ALA A 149 5.99 -13.86 5.79
N GLU A 150 5.11 -14.58 5.11
CA GLU A 150 5.28 -15.96 4.70
C GLU A 150 5.12 -16.05 3.18
N LEU A 151 5.66 -17.08 2.53
CA LEU A 151 5.53 -17.24 1.07
C LEU A 151 4.07 -17.42 0.64
N TYR A 152 3.31 -18.17 1.42
CA TYR A 152 1.90 -18.43 1.21
C TYR A 152 1.22 -18.53 2.56
N GLY A 153 -0.07 -18.22 2.60
CA GLY A 153 -0.90 -18.49 3.77
C GLY A 153 -1.92 -17.40 4.04
N CYS A 154 -2.65 -17.58 5.12
CA CYS A 154 -3.64 -16.63 5.57
C CYS A 154 -3.65 -16.59 7.10
N SER A 155 -3.66 -15.37 7.65
CA SER A 155 -3.78 -15.14 9.09
C SER A 155 -4.83 -14.10 9.36
N SER A 156 -5.70 -14.37 10.34
CA SER A 156 -6.72 -13.43 10.78
C SER A 156 -6.55 -13.06 12.24
N ARG A 157 -6.85 -11.82 12.59
CA ARG A 157 -6.86 -11.30 13.96
C ARG A 157 -8.11 -10.47 14.18
N GLN A 158 -8.67 -10.58 15.38
CA GLN A 158 -9.73 -9.70 15.84
C GLN A 158 -9.18 -8.59 16.72
N ILE A 159 -9.86 -7.45 16.70
CA ILE A 159 -9.61 -6.28 17.52
C ILE A 159 -10.96 -5.87 18.10
N LYS A 160 -11.12 -6.11 19.40
CA LYS A 160 -12.27 -5.63 20.16
C LYS A 160 -11.92 -4.26 20.74
N HIS A 161 -12.76 -3.28 20.46
CA HIS A 161 -12.66 -1.92 20.98
C HIS A 161 -14.05 -1.47 21.44
N GLU A 162 -14.13 -0.56 22.40
CA GLU A 162 -15.42 -0.05 22.93
C GLU A 162 -16.32 0.57 21.85
N LEU A 163 -15.72 1.04 20.75
CA LEU A 163 -16.42 1.69 19.64
C LEU A 163 -16.82 0.71 18.54
N ALA A 164 -16.06 -0.38 18.37
CA ALA A 164 -16.26 -1.33 17.29
C ALA A 164 -15.52 -2.65 17.45
N ASN A 165 -16.05 -3.69 16.80
CA ASN A 165 -15.36 -4.95 16.56
C ASN A 165 -14.81 -4.99 15.13
N ILE A 166 -13.49 -5.17 15.02
CA ILE A 166 -12.76 -5.23 13.76
C ILE A 166 -12.13 -6.60 13.60
N SER A 167 -12.24 -7.16 12.40
CA SER A 167 -11.45 -8.29 11.95
C SER A 167 -10.51 -7.84 10.84
N VAL A 168 -9.28 -8.32 10.90
CA VAL A 168 -8.29 -8.12 9.85
C VAL A 168 -7.78 -9.48 9.41
N LYS A 169 -7.73 -9.69 8.11
CA LYS A 169 -7.20 -10.88 7.45
C LYS A 169 -6.07 -10.45 6.54
N VAL A 170 -4.96 -11.16 6.60
CA VAL A 170 -3.81 -10.98 5.73
C VAL A 170 -3.60 -12.28 4.97
N ASN A 171 -3.67 -12.22 3.64
CA ASN A 171 -3.29 -13.32 2.77
C ASN A 171 -1.91 -13.01 2.18
N TRP A 172 -1.05 -14.03 2.16
CA TRP A 172 0.28 -13.97 1.61
C TRP A 172 0.35 -14.73 0.30
N SER A 173 1.00 -14.15 -0.69
CA SER A 173 1.29 -14.80 -1.94
C SER A 173 2.62 -14.30 -2.51
N THR A 174 3.34 -15.18 -3.18
CA THR A 174 4.38 -14.78 -4.13
C THR A 174 3.69 -14.29 -5.40
N ASN A 175 4.16 -13.20 -5.99
CA ASN A 175 3.71 -12.83 -7.33
C ASN A 175 4.05 -14.01 -8.25
N SER A 176 3.03 -14.62 -8.84
CA SER A 176 3.24 -15.48 -10.01
C SER A 176 3.40 -14.50 -11.16
N ALA A 177 4.57 -14.51 -11.80
CA ALA A 177 4.95 -13.62 -12.88
C ALA A 177 3.83 -13.39 -13.91
N PHE A 178 3.70 -12.16 -14.40
CA PHE A 178 3.02 -11.84 -15.66
C PHE A 178 3.90 -12.24 -16.85
#